data_AF-A0A936J4K8-F1
#
_entry.id   AF-A0A936J4K8-F1
#
_cell.length_a   1.000
_cell.length_b   1.000
_cell.length_c   1.000
_cell.angle_alpha   90.00
_cell.angle_beta   90.00
_cell.angle_gamma   90.00
#
_symmetry.space_group_name_H-M   'P 1'
#
loop_
_entity.id
_entity.type
_entity.pdbx_description
1 polymer ?
#
loop_
_entity_poly.entity_id
_entity_poly.type
_entity_poly.pdbx_seq_one_letter_code
_entity_poly.pdbx_strand_id
1 'polypeptide(L)'
;MATATPTPKRIRSVAAKPKYSEFSHSVKAHSVGCSSCHAFPSSNWKSVRAEDKAFPDITEYPKHASCVNCHKQQFFRGANPAICSICHTNPSPRNSKRHPFPNPREIFDESPKGKTADSDFQIHFTHDIHVEIVSKTTANLPAFVNASWSRGRRAEESCSVCHQTIMPQGDSSDEYLVKPPADIGEAFWLKKGTFKSSPIGHTTCFTCHSADSGMSPLPTDCAACHKLKESFPPGDFIDVNAEKMGASARMMRDAWRTRTSSGTFRHEWMSHAEMSCSSCHNVSAMVTTDQNTRKVAISSCNTCHITATSDDGGILNFEIDQRKKTPTFQCVKCHLSFGTGPIPESHLKAITAAAGN
;
A
#
# COMPACT_ATOMS: atom_id res chain seq x y z
N MET A 1 18.81 25.99 -56.05
CA MET A 1 17.86 26.64 -55.13
C MET A 1 17.38 25.57 -54.15
N ALA A 2 17.95 25.54 -52.95
CA ALA A 2 17.57 24.58 -51.90
C ALA A 2 16.44 25.17 -51.07
N THR A 3 15.30 24.49 -51.03
CA THR A 3 14.10 24.85 -50.27
C THR A 3 14.30 24.53 -48.79
N ALA A 4 14.31 25.57 -47.94
CA ALA A 4 14.40 25.42 -46.50
C ALA A 4 13.10 24.84 -45.93
N THR A 5 13.20 23.74 -45.20
CA THR A 5 12.09 23.09 -44.51
C THR A 5 11.73 23.89 -43.24
N PRO A 6 10.45 24.21 -42.96
CA PRO A 6 10.08 25.00 -41.80
C PRO A 6 10.23 24.19 -40.50
N THR A 7 10.94 24.76 -39.53
CA THR A 7 11.13 24.18 -38.19
C THR A 7 9.79 24.10 -37.43
N PRO A 8 9.47 22.98 -36.76
CA PRO A 8 8.23 22.87 -35.99
C PRO A 8 8.22 23.86 -34.82
N LYS A 9 7.17 24.69 -34.72
CA LYS A 9 6.94 25.54 -33.56
C LYS A 9 6.72 24.67 -32.32
N ARG A 10 7.63 24.77 -31.36
CA ARG A 10 7.52 24.17 -30.03
C ARG A 10 6.23 24.66 -29.35
N ILE A 11 5.24 23.78 -29.20
CA ILE A 11 4.04 24.04 -28.41
C ILE A 11 4.50 24.22 -26.96
N ARG A 12 4.44 25.44 -26.44
CA ARG A 12 4.63 25.70 -25.01
C ARG A 12 3.46 25.04 -24.28
N SER A 13 3.74 24.04 -23.45
CA SER A 13 2.77 23.50 -22.50
C SER A 13 2.31 24.67 -21.60
N VAL A 14 1.05 25.09 -21.76
CA VAL A 14 0.45 26.07 -20.85
C VAL A 14 0.35 25.37 -19.49
N ALA A 15 1.08 25.85 -18.49
CA ALA A 15 0.97 25.34 -17.14
C ALA A 15 -0.49 25.42 -16.69
N ALA A 16 -1.03 24.31 -16.19
CA ALA A 16 -2.39 24.27 -15.68
C ALA A 16 -2.56 25.31 -14.57
N LYS A 17 -3.70 26.02 -14.57
CA LYS A 17 -4.00 27.00 -13.51
C LYS A 17 -4.01 26.30 -12.14
N PRO A 18 -3.49 26.93 -11.08
CA PRO A 18 -3.50 26.34 -9.75
C PRO A 18 -4.94 26.08 -9.29
N LYS A 19 -5.21 24.86 -8.80
CA LYS A 19 -6.49 24.50 -8.18
C LYS A 19 -6.41 24.78 -6.69
N TYR A 20 -7.12 25.80 -6.22
CA TYR A 20 -7.13 26.15 -4.79
C TYR A 20 -8.12 25.33 -3.95
N SER A 21 -8.91 24.43 -4.56
CA SER A 21 -9.79 23.50 -3.86
C SER A 21 -9.09 22.20 -3.44
N GLU A 22 -7.84 22.01 -3.86
CA GLU A 22 -7.02 20.83 -3.63
C GLU A 22 -5.69 21.28 -3.03
N PHE A 23 -5.16 20.51 -2.07
CA PHE A 23 -3.84 20.74 -1.50
C PHE A 23 -2.97 19.51 -1.75
N SER A 24 -1.70 19.72 -2.10
CA SER A 24 -0.72 18.63 -2.16
C SER A 24 0.63 19.08 -1.64
N HIS A 25 1.25 18.22 -0.84
CA HIS A 25 2.62 18.38 -0.33
C HIS A 25 3.70 18.19 -1.41
N SER A 26 3.35 17.64 -2.58
CA SER A 26 4.24 17.49 -3.73
C SER A 26 4.59 18.82 -4.42
N VAL A 27 3.80 19.87 -4.19
CA VAL A 27 4.11 21.21 -4.71
C VAL A 27 5.35 21.72 -3.99
N LYS A 28 6.37 22.14 -4.73
CA LYS A 28 7.66 22.60 -4.17
C LYS A 28 7.49 23.65 -3.05
N ALA A 29 6.54 24.58 -3.20
CA ALA A 29 6.26 25.61 -2.19
C ALA A 29 5.60 25.06 -0.90
N HIS A 30 4.96 23.90 -0.95
CA HIS A 30 4.36 23.21 0.20
C HIS A 30 5.31 22.18 0.84
N SER A 31 6.39 21.83 0.15
CA SER A 31 7.42 20.90 0.65
C SER A 31 8.40 21.61 1.59
N VAL A 32 7.85 22.16 2.68
CA VAL A 32 8.58 22.78 3.79
C VAL A 32 8.51 21.88 5.03
N GLY A 33 9.28 22.20 6.08
CA GLY A 33 9.24 21.43 7.32
C GLY A 33 7.82 21.36 7.90
N CYS A 34 7.38 20.18 8.33
CA CYS A 34 6.00 19.90 8.73
C CYS A 34 5.49 20.88 9.80
N SER A 35 6.35 21.25 10.75
CA SER A 35 6.08 22.19 11.84
C SER A 35 5.78 23.63 11.37
N SER A 36 6.13 23.97 10.13
CA SER A 36 5.80 25.28 9.52
C SER A 36 4.28 25.44 9.34
N CYS A 37 3.54 24.34 9.25
CA CYS A 37 2.09 24.35 9.05
C CYS A 37 1.33 23.61 10.16
N HIS A 38 1.85 22.48 10.63
CA HIS A 38 1.21 21.63 11.61
C HIS A 38 1.81 21.83 13.01
N ALA A 39 0.95 22.10 14.00
CA ALA A 39 1.36 22.11 15.40
C ALA A 39 1.41 20.67 15.93
N PHE A 40 2.53 20.32 16.57
CA PHE A 40 2.72 19.03 17.23
C PHE A 40 3.07 19.22 18.73
N PRO A 41 2.35 18.53 19.63
CA PRO A 41 1.13 17.78 19.36
C PRO A 41 -0.05 18.71 19.01
N SER A 42 -1.06 18.19 18.32
CA SER A 42 -2.33 18.88 18.10
C SER A 42 -3.08 19.06 19.40
N SER A 43 -3.76 20.17 19.63
CA SER A 43 -4.41 20.47 20.92
C SER A 43 -5.40 19.39 21.42
N ASN A 44 -5.96 18.58 20.52
CA ASN A 44 -6.94 17.54 20.81
C ASN A 44 -6.39 16.10 20.77
N TRP A 45 -5.07 15.90 20.77
CA TRP A 45 -4.46 14.55 20.63
C TRP A 45 -4.95 13.55 21.69
N LYS A 46 -5.15 14.00 22.95
CA LYS A 46 -5.70 13.20 24.05
C LYS A 46 -7.19 12.89 23.92
N SER A 47 -7.92 13.61 23.07
CA SER A 47 -9.34 13.37 22.84
C SER A 47 -9.59 12.32 21.76
N VAL A 48 -8.56 12.05 20.95
CA VAL A 48 -8.63 11.06 19.87
C VAL A 48 -8.36 9.65 20.38
N ARG A 49 -7.57 9.51 21.45
CA ARG A 49 -7.20 8.24 22.08
C ARG A 49 -7.42 8.34 23.58
N ALA A 50 -7.84 7.25 24.22
CA ALA A 50 -7.96 7.19 25.69
C ALA A 50 -6.62 7.57 26.35
N GLU A 51 -6.66 8.25 27.49
CA GLU A 51 -5.49 8.91 28.09
C GLU A 51 -4.29 7.97 28.27
N ASP A 52 -4.53 6.76 28.77
CA ASP A 52 -3.52 5.70 28.97
C ASP A 52 -2.88 5.19 27.67
N LYS A 53 -3.53 5.44 26.53
CA LYS A 53 -3.09 5.04 25.18
C LYS A 53 -2.75 6.23 24.30
N ALA A 54 -2.86 7.44 24.84
CA ALA A 54 -2.65 8.65 24.09
C ALA A 54 -1.14 8.92 24.00
N PHE A 55 -0.70 9.43 22.85
CA PHE A 55 0.65 9.94 22.65
C PHE A 55 0.59 11.27 21.88
N PRO A 56 1.60 12.15 22.05
CA PRO A 56 1.69 13.39 21.27
C PRO A 56 1.57 13.07 19.77
N ASP A 57 0.60 13.66 19.08
CA ASP A 57 0.31 13.34 17.67
C ASP A 57 -0.25 14.55 16.90
N ILE A 58 -0.21 14.49 15.56
CA ILE A 58 -0.93 15.40 14.65
C ILE A 58 -2.29 14.78 14.34
N THR A 59 -3.36 15.36 14.86
CA THR A 59 -4.73 14.83 14.72
C THR A 59 -5.71 15.85 14.15
N GLU A 60 -5.19 16.95 13.61
CA GLU A 60 -5.96 18.12 13.24
C GLU A 60 -5.33 18.84 12.04
N TYR A 61 -6.18 19.48 11.24
CA TYR A 61 -5.72 20.35 10.17
C TYR A 61 -4.90 21.55 10.72
N PRO A 62 -3.97 22.10 9.92
CA PRO A 62 -3.33 23.37 10.19
C PRO A 62 -4.34 24.47 10.52
N LYS A 63 -3.95 25.42 11.39
CA LYS A 63 -4.76 26.60 11.64
C LYS A 63 -4.74 27.52 10.42
N HIS A 64 -5.76 28.38 10.29
CA HIS A 64 -5.86 29.32 9.16
C HIS A 64 -4.60 30.16 8.96
N ALA A 65 -3.92 30.55 10.04
CA ALA A 65 -2.66 31.30 9.98
C ALA A 65 -1.61 30.66 9.06
N SER A 66 -1.52 29.31 9.06
CA SER A 66 -0.59 28.56 8.22
C SER A 66 -0.82 28.83 6.73
N CYS A 67 -2.07 28.95 6.30
CA CYS A 67 -2.42 29.22 4.90
C CYS A 67 -2.43 30.73 4.59
N VAL A 68 -2.94 31.57 5.50
CA VAL A 68 -3.14 33.01 5.27
C VAL A 68 -1.82 33.73 5.03
N ASN A 69 -0.72 33.27 5.64
CA ASN A 69 0.61 33.84 5.46
C ASN A 69 1.08 33.85 3.99
N CYS A 70 0.66 32.87 3.19
CA CYS A 70 1.02 32.75 1.77
C CYS A 70 -0.16 32.98 0.82
N HIS A 71 -1.37 32.61 1.23
CA HIS A 71 -2.57 32.57 0.40
C HIS A 71 -3.61 33.63 0.76
N LYS A 72 -3.20 34.78 1.32
CA LYS A 72 -4.11 35.87 1.76
C LYS A 72 -5.17 36.22 0.71
N GLN A 73 -4.76 36.39 -0.56
CA GLN A 73 -5.69 36.73 -1.63
C GLN A 73 -6.73 35.64 -1.89
N GLN A 74 -6.32 34.37 -1.90
CA GLN A 74 -7.24 33.26 -2.13
C GLN A 74 -8.14 33.00 -0.92
N PHE A 75 -7.65 33.26 0.29
CA PHE A 75 -8.38 33.07 1.54
C PHE A 75 -9.56 34.02 1.71
N PHE A 76 -9.47 35.23 1.15
CA PHE A 76 -10.53 36.26 1.25
C PHE A 76 -11.29 36.51 -0.07
N ARG A 77 -11.11 35.64 -1.08
CA ARG A 77 -11.73 35.83 -2.40
C ARG A 77 -13.13 35.24 -2.46
N GLY A 78 -14.14 36.12 -2.47
CA GLY A 78 -15.55 35.77 -2.66
C GLY A 78 -16.21 35.22 -1.38
N ALA A 79 -17.51 34.94 -1.45
CA ALA A 79 -18.29 34.50 -0.30
C ALA A 79 -17.91 33.09 0.18
N ASN A 80 -17.54 32.20 -0.76
CA ASN A 80 -17.11 30.83 -0.49
C ASN A 80 -15.75 30.57 -1.15
N PRO A 81 -14.64 30.99 -0.52
CA PRO A 81 -13.31 30.80 -1.09
C PRO A 81 -12.99 29.32 -1.28
N ALA A 82 -12.50 28.94 -2.47
CA ALA A 82 -12.20 27.54 -2.80
C ALA A 82 -11.18 26.89 -1.83
N ILE A 83 -10.24 27.67 -1.30
CA ILE A 83 -9.25 27.20 -0.33
C ILE A 83 -9.89 26.66 0.96
N CYS A 84 -11.08 27.12 1.32
CA CYS A 84 -11.78 26.64 2.49
C CYS A 84 -12.28 25.20 2.32
N SER A 85 -12.53 24.73 1.09
CA SER A 85 -12.99 23.36 0.81
C SER A 85 -11.91 22.30 1.01
N ILE A 86 -10.65 22.70 1.20
CA ILE A 86 -9.56 21.76 1.53
C ILE A 86 -9.87 21.07 2.87
N CYS A 87 -10.36 21.83 3.84
CA CYS A 87 -10.65 21.36 5.20
C CYS A 87 -12.15 21.27 5.50
N HIS A 88 -12.98 22.15 4.93
CA HIS A 88 -14.41 22.26 5.26
C HIS A 88 -15.30 21.52 4.27
N THR A 89 -16.29 20.78 4.79
CA THR A 89 -17.31 20.12 3.97
C THR A 89 -18.32 21.12 3.37
N ASN A 90 -18.56 22.22 4.08
CA ASN A 90 -19.45 23.29 3.65
C ASN A 90 -18.94 24.62 4.23
N PRO A 91 -17.99 25.29 3.57
CA PRO A 91 -17.38 26.50 4.09
C PRO A 91 -18.39 27.65 4.13
N SER A 92 -18.79 28.06 5.33
CA SER A 92 -19.69 29.21 5.55
C SER A 92 -19.44 29.81 6.93
N PRO A 93 -19.66 31.11 7.16
CA PRO A 93 -19.61 31.70 8.50
C PRO A 93 -20.52 31.01 9.53
N ARG A 94 -21.58 30.33 9.06
CA ARG A 94 -22.56 29.60 9.90
C ARG A 94 -22.26 28.11 10.01
N ASN A 95 -21.31 27.58 9.25
CA ASN A 95 -20.98 26.16 9.23
C ASN A 95 -19.47 25.95 9.16
N SER A 96 -18.89 25.53 10.28
CA SER A 96 -17.47 25.25 10.42
C SER A 96 -17.16 23.75 10.33
N LYS A 97 -18.11 22.90 9.90
CA LYS A 97 -17.89 21.45 9.80
C LYS A 97 -16.73 21.15 8.86
N ARG A 98 -15.83 20.31 9.35
CA ARG A 98 -14.62 19.88 8.63
C ARG A 98 -14.77 18.45 8.15
N HIS A 99 -14.06 18.14 7.08
CA HIS A 99 -13.74 16.75 6.78
C HIS A 99 -12.99 16.15 7.98
N PRO A 100 -13.13 14.85 8.27
CA PRO A 100 -12.26 14.19 9.23
C PRO A 100 -10.79 14.37 8.83
N PHE A 101 -9.91 14.48 9.83
CA PHE A 101 -8.47 14.49 9.59
C PHE A 101 -7.98 13.07 9.30
N PRO A 102 -7.01 12.85 8.40
CA PRO A 102 -6.52 11.50 8.05
C PRO A 102 -5.92 10.65 9.18
N ASN A 103 -5.70 11.23 10.37
CA ASN A 103 -5.21 10.54 11.56
C ASN A 103 -6.19 10.79 12.72
N PRO A 104 -6.74 9.74 13.38
CA PRO A 104 -6.43 8.33 13.22
C PRO A 104 -7.11 7.73 11.99
N ARG A 105 -6.41 6.81 11.32
CA ARG A 105 -6.83 6.25 10.04
C ARG A 105 -8.12 5.44 10.15
N GLU A 106 -8.31 4.77 11.28
CA GLU A 106 -9.48 3.95 11.60
C GLU A 106 -10.78 4.76 11.47
N ILE A 107 -10.80 5.98 12.00
CA ILE A 107 -11.97 6.88 11.92
C ILE A 107 -12.05 7.54 10.54
N PHE A 108 -10.91 7.90 9.97
CA PHE A 108 -10.88 8.59 8.68
C PHE A 108 -11.42 7.73 7.55
N ASP A 109 -10.97 6.48 7.45
CA ASP A 109 -11.27 5.56 6.35
C ASP A 109 -12.77 5.22 6.26
N GLU A 110 -13.50 5.27 7.37
CA GLU A 110 -14.96 5.09 7.41
C GLU A 110 -15.74 6.30 6.85
N SER A 111 -15.12 7.48 6.83
CA SER A 111 -15.75 8.71 6.35
C SER A 111 -15.93 8.73 4.83
N PRO A 112 -16.89 9.52 4.30
CA PRO A 112 -17.05 9.66 2.85
C PRO A 112 -15.78 10.10 2.11
N LYS A 113 -14.94 10.93 2.74
CA LYS A 113 -13.66 11.38 2.16
C LYS A 113 -12.60 10.27 2.23
N GLY A 114 -12.54 9.55 3.35
CA GLY A 114 -11.56 8.48 3.55
C GLY A 114 -11.79 7.24 2.68
N LYS A 115 -12.97 7.06 2.09
CA LYS A 115 -13.19 5.96 1.14
C LYS A 115 -12.37 6.07 -0.16
N THR A 116 -12.01 7.29 -0.56
CA THR A 116 -11.35 7.55 -1.86
C THR A 116 -10.09 8.40 -1.76
N ALA A 117 -9.81 9.03 -0.62
CA ALA A 117 -8.63 9.88 -0.45
C ALA A 117 -7.33 9.08 -0.57
N ASP A 118 -6.37 9.60 -1.34
CA ASP A 118 -5.00 9.08 -1.34
C ASP A 118 -4.09 9.99 -0.51
N SER A 119 -3.12 9.40 0.19
CA SER A 119 -2.16 10.14 0.98
C SER A 119 -1.04 10.68 0.08
N ASP A 120 -0.64 11.94 0.29
CA ASP A 120 0.57 12.50 -0.32
C ASP A 120 1.86 11.83 0.20
N PHE A 121 1.77 11.15 1.35
CA PHE A 121 2.91 10.53 2.02
C PHE A 121 2.76 9.01 2.10
N GLN A 122 3.90 8.35 2.16
CA GLN A 122 4.07 6.96 2.52
C GLN A 122 5.03 6.84 3.70
N ILE A 123 4.87 5.78 4.49
CA ILE A 123 5.76 5.49 5.61
C ILE A 123 7.05 4.88 5.04
N HIS A 124 8.20 5.38 5.47
CA HIS A 124 9.52 4.80 5.26
C HIS A 124 9.84 3.85 6.40
N PHE A 125 9.91 2.57 6.08
CA PHE A 125 10.16 1.49 7.02
C PHE A 125 11.07 0.47 6.36
N THR A 126 12.23 0.24 6.98
CA THR A 126 13.26 -0.70 6.52
C THR A 126 13.14 -1.99 7.31
N HIS A 127 12.88 -3.11 6.63
CA HIS A 127 12.55 -4.36 7.33
C HIS A 127 13.76 -5.01 8.00
N ASP A 128 14.96 -4.85 7.45
CA ASP A 128 16.21 -5.40 8.00
C ASP A 128 16.41 -5.04 9.49
N ILE A 129 16.31 -3.75 9.82
CA ILE A 129 16.50 -3.24 11.17
C ILE A 129 15.40 -3.76 12.10
N HIS A 130 14.14 -3.72 11.65
CA HIS A 130 13.00 -4.02 12.52
C HIS A 130 12.83 -5.52 12.77
N VAL A 131 13.04 -6.37 11.75
CA VAL A 131 12.93 -7.83 11.91
C VAL A 131 13.97 -8.33 12.90
N GLU A 132 15.20 -7.80 12.88
CA GLU A 132 16.23 -8.16 13.85
C GLU A 132 15.82 -7.80 15.29
N ILE A 133 15.32 -6.58 15.50
CA ILE A 133 14.91 -6.09 16.83
C ILE A 133 13.72 -6.90 17.37
N VAL A 134 12.69 -7.12 16.54
CA VAL A 134 11.50 -7.88 16.93
C VAL A 134 11.86 -9.34 17.22
N SER A 135 12.70 -9.95 16.39
CA SER A 135 13.17 -11.33 16.59
C SER A 135 14.03 -11.50 17.86
N LYS A 136 14.82 -10.49 18.24
CA LYS A 136 15.58 -10.50 19.51
C LYS A 136 14.68 -10.32 20.72
N THR A 137 13.63 -9.51 20.60
CA THR A 137 12.72 -9.22 21.72
C THR A 137 11.82 -10.43 22.04
N THR A 138 11.45 -11.23 21.03
CA THR A 138 10.71 -12.49 21.22
C THR A 138 11.56 -13.65 21.75
N ALA A 139 12.89 -13.58 21.60
CA ALA A 139 13.83 -14.62 22.05
C ALA A 139 14.02 -14.70 23.59
N ASN A 140 13.53 -13.70 24.35
CA ASN A 140 13.60 -13.69 25.82
C ASN A 140 12.45 -14.48 26.50
N LEU A 141 11.62 -15.18 25.74
CA LEU A 141 10.69 -16.18 26.28
C LEU A 141 11.37 -17.56 26.28
N PRO A 142 11.38 -18.32 27.40
CA PRO A 142 12.09 -19.59 27.47
C PRO A 142 11.36 -20.64 26.64
N ALA A 143 11.83 -20.87 25.41
CA ALA A 143 11.37 -21.98 24.58
C ALA A 143 12.57 -22.88 24.24
N PHE A 144 12.57 -24.09 24.79
CA PHE A 144 13.43 -25.18 24.35
C PHE A 144 12.99 -25.57 22.94
N VAL A 145 13.71 -25.12 21.89
CA VAL A 145 13.39 -25.47 20.50
C VAL A 145 14.63 -26.02 19.80
N ASN A 146 14.43 -27.17 19.15
CA ASN A 146 15.45 -27.94 18.44
C ASN A 146 16.10 -27.11 17.31
N ALA A 147 17.43 -27.12 17.21
CA ALA A 147 18.22 -26.14 16.46
C ALA A 147 17.99 -26.17 14.94
N SER A 148 17.52 -27.29 14.37
CA SER A 148 17.34 -27.49 12.93
C SER A 148 16.03 -26.91 12.35
N TRP A 149 15.04 -26.55 13.17
CA TRP A 149 13.72 -26.07 12.73
C TRP A 149 13.39 -24.64 13.18
N SER A 150 14.34 -23.98 13.87
CA SER A 150 14.06 -22.77 14.66
C SER A 150 14.10 -21.45 13.89
N ARG A 151 14.83 -21.36 12.75
CA ARG A 151 14.98 -20.07 12.03
C ARG A 151 13.75 -19.68 11.21
N GLY A 152 13.11 -20.65 10.53
CA GLY A 152 11.95 -20.38 9.66
C GLY A 152 10.69 -19.99 10.42
N ARG A 153 10.37 -20.71 11.51
CA ARG A 153 9.23 -20.39 12.39
C ARG A 153 9.41 -19.08 13.15
N ARG A 154 10.60 -18.79 13.69
CA ARG A 154 10.87 -17.51 14.39
C ARG A 154 10.75 -16.30 13.47
N ALA A 155 11.16 -16.42 12.21
CA ALA A 155 10.97 -15.35 11.23
C ALA A 155 9.47 -15.12 10.97
N GLU A 156 8.68 -16.18 10.80
CA GLU A 156 7.22 -16.08 10.61
C GLU A 156 6.50 -15.50 11.83
N GLU A 157 6.86 -15.96 13.03
CA GLU A 157 6.38 -15.41 14.30
C GLU A 157 6.74 -13.92 14.44
N SER A 158 7.91 -13.49 13.96
CA SER A 158 8.31 -12.08 13.97
C SER A 158 7.50 -11.23 12.98
N CYS A 159 7.19 -11.75 11.80
CA CYS A 159 6.37 -11.06 10.80
C CYS A 159 4.94 -10.87 11.31
N SER A 160 4.39 -11.88 12.00
CA SER A 160 3.02 -11.83 12.50
C SER A 160 2.79 -10.83 13.62
N VAL A 161 3.86 -10.30 14.25
CA VAL A 161 3.75 -9.16 15.18
C VAL A 161 3.12 -7.93 14.50
N CYS A 162 3.44 -7.71 13.22
CA CYS A 162 2.99 -6.54 12.46
C CYS A 162 1.99 -6.86 11.36
N HIS A 163 2.12 -8.02 10.72
CA HIS A 163 1.31 -8.43 9.59
C HIS A 163 0.26 -9.46 10.01
N GLN A 164 -1.00 -9.18 9.73
CA GLN A 164 -2.10 -10.10 9.99
C GLN A 164 -2.82 -10.42 8.69
N THR A 165 -3.40 -11.61 8.58
CA THR A 165 -4.23 -11.90 7.42
C THR A 165 -5.48 -11.01 7.43
N ILE A 166 -5.72 -10.29 6.33
CA ILE A 166 -6.96 -9.54 6.14
C ILE A 166 -8.06 -10.54 5.76
N MET A 167 -9.12 -10.59 6.55
CA MET A 167 -10.25 -11.51 6.35
C MET A 167 -9.77 -12.97 6.24
N PRO A 168 -9.21 -13.54 7.32
CA PRO A 168 -8.74 -14.93 7.32
C PRO A 168 -9.89 -15.91 7.04
N GLN A 169 -9.61 -17.02 6.36
CA GLN A 169 -10.56 -18.13 6.26
C GLN A 169 -10.64 -18.88 7.60
N GLY A 170 -9.49 -19.12 8.25
CA GLY A 170 -9.40 -19.98 9.43
C GLY A 170 -9.97 -21.38 9.14
N ASP A 171 -10.71 -21.94 10.09
CA ASP A 171 -11.34 -23.26 9.96
C ASP A 171 -12.69 -23.24 9.21
N SER A 172 -13.09 -22.08 8.67
CA SER A 172 -14.35 -21.94 7.93
C SER A 172 -14.29 -22.65 6.58
N SER A 173 -15.37 -23.29 6.16
CA SER A 173 -15.54 -23.79 4.79
C SER A 173 -15.76 -22.68 3.75
N ASP A 174 -16.05 -21.45 4.19
CA ASP A 174 -16.33 -20.32 3.30
C ASP A 174 -15.03 -19.70 2.79
N GLU A 175 -14.58 -20.17 1.62
CA GLU A 175 -13.33 -19.72 1.00
C GLU A 175 -13.41 -18.33 0.34
N TYR A 176 -14.60 -17.81 0.05
CA TYR A 176 -14.79 -16.52 -0.63
C TYR A 176 -15.10 -15.38 0.34
N LEU A 177 -14.67 -14.17 0.00
CA LEU A 177 -14.97 -12.97 0.79
C LEU A 177 -16.49 -12.74 0.91
N VAL A 178 -17.18 -12.89 -0.22
CA VAL A 178 -18.64 -12.93 -0.34
C VAL A 178 -18.97 -14.11 -1.27
N LYS A 179 -20.10 -14.78 -1.07
CA LYS A 179 -20.51 -15.91 -1.92
C LYS A 179 -20.59 -15.47 -3.39
N PRO A 180 -19.91 -16.16 -4.33
CA PRO A 180 -20.02 -15.85 -5.74
C PRO A 180 -21.43 -16.13 -6.28
N PRO A 181 -21.88 -15.42 -7.33
CA PRO A 181 -23.03 -15.82 -8.13
C PRO A 181 -22.92 -17.27 -8.63
N ALA A 182 -24.05 -17.94 -8.86
CA ALA A 182 -24.07 -19.33 -9.29
C ALA A 182 -23.53 -19.53 -10.73
N ASP A 183 -23.49 -18.47 -11.52
CA ASP A 183 -23.20 -18.45 -12.95
C ASP A 183 -21.83 -17.83 -13.30
N ILE A 184 -20.91 -17.68 -12.33
CA ILE A 184 -19.60 -17.04 -12.60
C ILE A 184 -18.68 -17.85 -13.53
N GLY A 185 -18.94 -19.15 -13.70
CA GLY A 185 -18.07 -20.05 -14.47
C GLY A 185 -16.62 -20.01 -13.97
N GLU A 186 -15.67 -19.77 -14.89
CA GLU A 186 -14.24 -19.67 -14.57
C GLU A 186 -13.78 -18.25 -14.21
N ALA A 187 -14.71 -17.30 -14.05
CA ALA A 187 -14.35 -15.94 -13.70
C ALA A 187 -13.71 -15.87 -12.31
N PHE A 188 -12.75 -14.96 -12.16
CA PHE A 188 -12.10 -14.71 -10.88
C PHE A 188 -13.12 -14.23 -9.83
N TRP A 189 -13.00 -14.75 -8.61
CA TRP A 189 -13.71 -14.27 -7.42
C TRP A 189 -12.79 -14.25 -6.20
N LEU A 190 -12.80 -13.16 -5.45
CA LEU A 190 -11.83 -12.93 -4.37
C LEU A 190 -12.03 -13.91 -3.20
N LYS A 191 -10.96 -14.61 -2.84
CA LYS A 191 -10.93 -15.53 -1.70
C LYS A 191 -10.49 -14.87 -0.40
N LYS A 192 -10.93 -15.40 0.73
CA LYS A 192 -10.41 -15.07 2.06
C LYS A 192 -8.94 -15.46 2.16
N GLY A 193 -8.22 -14.80 3.06
CA GLY A 193 -6.81 -15.07 3.29
C GLY A 193 -5.85 -14.66 2.15
N THR A 194 -6.31 -13.77 1.27
CA THR A 194 -5.54 -13.30 0.11
C THR A 194 -4.47 -12.28 0.49
N PHE A 195 -4.80 -11.29 1.32
CA PHE A 195 -3.91 -10.17 1.61
C PHE A 195 -3.45 -10.16 3.07
N LYS A 196 -2.26 -9.61 3.30
CA LYS A 196 -1.75 -9.29 4.64
C LYS A 196 -1.92 -7.81 4.93
N SER A 197 -2.27 -7.47 6.17
CA SER A 197 -2.32 -6.10 6.68
C SER A 197 -0.92 -5.59 6.96
N SER A 198 -0.80 -4.28 7.17
CA SER A 198 0.40 -3.66 7.76
C SER A 198 -0.07 -2.63 8.79
N PRO A 199 0.80 -2.21 9.74
CA PRO A 199 0.44 -1.17 10.68
C PRO A 199 -0.01 0.12 9.97
N ILE A 200 -1.18 0.62 10.33
CA ILE A 200 -1.83 1.76 9.65
C ILE A 200 -1.80 3.07 10.46
N GLY A 201 -1.23 3.06 11.65
CA GLY A 201 -1.24 4.21 12.55
C GLY A 201 -0.05 4.26 13.49
N HIS A 202 0.18 5.43 14.08
CA HIS A 202 1.30 5.68 14.99
C HIS A 202 1.31 4.79 16.24
N THR A 203 0.17 4.18 16.63
CA THR A 203 0.07 3.30 17.80
C THR A 203 1.16 2.25 17.82
N THR A 204 1.36 1.56 16.71
CA THR A 204 2.31 0.45 16.61
C THR A 204 3.74 0.97 16.57
N CYS A 205 3.99 2.11 15.95
CA CYS A 205 5.34 2.68 15.86
C CYS A 205 5.79 3.20 17.24
N PHE A 206 4.91 3.89 17.95
CA PHE A 206 5.25 4.57 19.20
C PHE A 206 5.27 3.65 20.42
N THR A 207 4.98 2.35 20.27
CA THR A 207 5.31 1.35 21.30
C THR A 207 6.82 1.25 21.50
N CYS A 208 7.60 1.38 20.43
CA CYS A 208 9.06 1.35 20.45
C CYS A 208 9.68 2.74 20.25
N HIS A 209 9.08 3.59 19.41
CA HIS A 209 9.55 4.95 19.14
C HIS A 209 8.82 5.95 20.03
N SER A 210 9.07 5.90 21.34
CA SER A 210 8.50 6.86 22.31
C SER A 210 9.58 7.79 22.86
N ALA A 211 9.17 8.90 23.48
CA ALA A 211 10.12 9.79 24.18
C ALA A 211 10.92 9.05 25.27
N ASP A 212 10.27 8.09 25.95
CA ASP A 212 10.85 7.34 27.07
C ASP A 212 11.80 6.24 26.61
N SER A 213 11.57 5.67 25.43
CA SER A 213 12.43 4.61 24.86
C SER A 213 13.82 5.10 24.47
N GLY A 214 13.97 6.40 24.20
CA GLY A 214 15.16 6.98 23.58
C GLY A 214 15.44 6.50 22.15
N MET A 215 14.54 5.72 21.54
CA MET A 215 14.75 5.14 20.21
C MET A 215 14.48 6.17 19.10
N SER A 216 15.43 6.32 18.19
CA SER A 216 15.26 7.15 16.98
C SER A 216 14.63 6.33 15.85
N PRO A 217 13.78 6.95 14.99
CA PRO A 217 13.34 8.34 15.05
C PRO A 217 12.37 8.64 16.20
N LEU A 218 12.41 9.87 16.71
CA LEU A 218 11.48 10.35 17.73
C LEU A 218 10.08 10.61 17.13
N PRO A 219 9.00 10.52 17.92
CA PRO A 219 7.63 10.86 17.48
C PRO A 219 7.48 12.20 16.78
N THR A 220 8.32 13.17 17.14
CA THR A 220 8.33 14.53 16.61
C THR A 220 8.98 14.65 15.23
N ASP A 221 9.77 13.65 14.81
CA ASP A 221 10.46 13.67 13.52
C ASP A 221 9.60 13.04 12.42
N CYS A 222 8.55 13.77 12.03
CA CYS A 222 7.61 13.33 11.01
C CYS A 222 8.31 12.98 9.69
N ALA A 223 9.36 13.72 9.34
CA ALA A 223 10.05 13.58 8.06
C ALA A 223 11.00 12.37 8.03
N ALA A 224 11.44 11.85 9.18
CA ALA A 224 12.15 10.58 9.24
C ALA A 224 11.24 9.42 8.84
N CYS A 225 10.00 9.40 9.33
CA CYS A 225 9.04 8.32 9.09
C CYS A 225 8.23 8.51 7.79
N HIS A 226 7.81 9.73 7.45
CA HIS A 226 6.93 10.00 6.32
C HIS A 226 7.70 10.62 5.16
N LYS A 227 7.64 9.99 3.99
CA LYS A 227 8.24 10.47 2.74
C LYS A 227 7.15 10.74 1.72
N LEU A 228 7.36 11.74 0.87
CA LEU A 228 6.45 11.99 -0.24
C LEU A 228 6.28 10.70 -1.05
N LYS A 229 5.02 10.39 -1.32
CA LYS A 229 4.64 9.24 -2.11
C LYS A 229 5.02 9.50 -3.56
N GLU A 230 5.87 8.64 -4.11
CA GLU A 230 6.18 8.68 -5.54
C GLU A 230 5.00 8.17 -6.36
N SER A 231 4.90 8.61 -7.61
CA SER A 231 3.91 8.05 -8.53
C SER A 231 4.22 6.58 -8.76
N PHE A 232 3.28 5.72 -8.38
CA PHE A 232 3.46 4.28 -8.52
C PHE A 232 2.77 3.76 -9.78
N PRO A 233 3.38 2.76 -10.45
CA PRO A 233 2.71 2.03 -11.51
C PRO A 233 1.43 1.38 -10.97
N PRO A 234 0.38 1.24 -11.81
CA PRO A 234 -0.84 0.54 -11.44
C PRO A 234 -0.54 -0.86 -10.88
N GLY A 235 -1.33 -1.30 -9.91
CA GLY A 235 -1.34 -2.68 -9.42
C GLY A 235 -2.16 -3.63 -10.28
N ASP A 236 -2.13 -4.91 -9.92
CA ASP A 236 -2.90 -5.98 -10.54
C ASP A 236 -4.37 -5.97 -10.03
N PHE A 237 -5.05 -4.86 -10.30
CA PHE A 237 -6.32 -4.48 -9.68
C PHE A 237 -7.35 -3.98 -10.69
N ILE A 238 -8.62 -4.34 -10.49
CA ILE A 238 -9.76 -3.89 -11.29
C ILE A 238 -10.84 -3.35 -10.34
N ASP A 239 -11.09 -2.04 -10.40
CA ASP A 239 -11.90 -1.32 -9.40
C ASP A 239 -13.34 -1.83 -9.31
N VAL A 240 -13.96 -2.04 -10.47
CA VAL A 240 -15.34 -2.52 -10.59
C VAL A 240 -15.50 -3.93 -10.02
N ASN A 241 -14.46 -4.78 -10.09
CA ASN A 241 -14.51 -6.14 -9.56
C ASN A 241 -14.48 -6.14 -8.03
N ALA A 242 -13.65 -5.28 -7.43
CA ALA A 242 -13.55 -5.20 -5.97
C ALA A 242 -14.88 -4.79 -5.32
N GLU A 243 -15.63 -3.87 -5.92
CA GLU A 243 -16.94 -3.47 -5.40
C GLU A 243 -17.97 -4.61 -5.48
N LYS A 244 -18.05 -5.30 -6.63
CA LYS A 244 -18.94 -6.46 -6.82
C LYS A 244 -18.64 -7.62 -5.87
N MET A 245 -17.38 -7.80 -5.48
CA MET A 245 -16.92 -8.89 -4.62
C MET A 245 -16.95 -8.54 -3.12
N GLY A 246 -17.52 -7.40 -2.74
CA GLY A 246 -17.59 -6.96 -1.35
C GLY A 246 -16.23 -6.52 -0.77
N ALA A 247 -15.21 -6.32 -1.60
CA ALA A 247 -13.92 -5.75 -1.20
C ALA A 247 -13.99 -4.21 -1.14
N SER A 248 -14.97 -3.70 -0.39
CA SER A 248 -15.19 -2.26 -0.17
C SER A 248 -14.39 -1.71 1.00
N ALA A 249 -13.92 -2.56 1.91
CA ALA A 249 -13.08 -2.17 3.03
C ALA A 249 -11.80 -1.47 2.54
N ARG A 250 -11.48 -0.30 3.11
CA ARG A 250 -10.37 0.54 2.65
C ARG A 250 -9.03 -0.18 2.68
N MET A 251 -8.75 -0.88 3.78
CA MET A 251 -7.53 -1.67 3.95
C MET A 251 -7.36 -2.75 2.86
N MET A 252 -8.45 -3.41 2.47
CA MET A 252 -8.44 -4.42 1.40
C MET A 252 -8.09 -3.80 0.04
N ARG A 253 -8.71 -2.66 -0.26
CA ARG A 253 -8.48 -1.93 -1.52
C ARG A 253 -7.06 -1.39 -1.60
N ASP A 254 -6.54 -0.82 -0.52
CA ASP A 254 -5.17 -0.32 -0.49
C ASP A 254 -4.17 -1.46 -0.71
N ALA A 255 -4.34 -2.61 -0.03
CA ALA A 255 -3.45 -3.75 -0.20
C ALA A 255 -3.43 -4.24 -1.65
N TRP A 256 -4.61 -4.39 -2.28
CA TRP A 256 -4.74 -4.93 -3.64
C TRP A 256 -4.33 -3.94 -4.73
N ARG A 257 -4.52 -2.63 -4.53
CA ARG A 257 -4.14 -1.60 -5.52
C ARG A 257 -2.63 -1.42 -5.69
N THR A 258 -1.82 -2.02 -4.83
CA THR A 258 -0.36 -1.98 -4.96
C THR A 258 0.14 -2.95 -6.04
N ARG A 259 1.32 -2.67 -6.60
CA ARG A 259 2.01 -3.59 -7.52
C ARG A 259 2.61 -4.81 -6.81
N THR A 260 2.52 -4.87 -5.48
CA THR A 260 3.15 -5.88 -4.63
C THR A 260 2.17 -6.96 -4.18
N SER A 261 0.91 -6.87 -4.59
CA SER A 261 -0.15 -7.82 -4.27
C SER A 261 -0.86 -8.28 -5.54
N SER A 262 -1.36 -9.52 -5.54
CA SER A 262 -2.33 -10.00 -6.53
C SER A 262 -3.56 -10.54 -5.82
N GLY A 263 -4.74 -10.28 -6.38
CA GLY A 263 -5.99 -10.86 -5.89
C GLY A 263 -6.09 -12.37 -6.07
N THR A 264 -5.21 -12.96 -6.88
CA THR A 264 -5.19 -14.40 -7.19
C THR A 264 -4.27 -15.20 -6.27
N PHE A 265 -3.32 -14.53 -5.59
CA PHE A 265 -2.38 -15.19 -4.69
C PHE A 265 -2.93 -15.25 -3.27
N ARG A 266 -3.23 -16.45 -2.80
CA ARG A 266 -3.76 -16.67 -1.45
C ARG A 266 -2.65 -17.11 -0.50
N HIS A 267 -2.37 -16.30 0.53
CA HIS A 267 -1.39 -16.62 1.57
C HIS A 267 -1.86 -17.79 2.44
N GLU A 268 -3.16 -17.91 2.71
CA GLU A 268 -3.72 -19.03 3.50
C GLU A 268 -4.06 -20.27 2.67
N TRP A 269 -3.57 -20.38 1.45
CA TRP A 269 -3.66 -21.64 0.70
C TRP A 269 -2.71 -22.65 1.33
N MET A 270 -3.11 -23.92 1.47
CA MET A 270 -2.35 -24.94 2.22
C MET A 270 -0.86 -24.98 1.86
N SER A 271 -0.53 -24.95 0.56
CA SER A 271 0.87 -24.98 0.11
C SER A 271 1.65 -23.68 0.33
N HIS A 272 0.97 -22.54 0.51
CA HIS A 272 1.61 -21.25 0.79
C HIS A 272 1.66 -20.94 2.29
N ALA A 273 0.65 -21.36 3.05
CA ALA A 273 0.49 -21.07 4.46
C ALA A 273 1.57 -21.71 5.33
N GLU A 274 2.15 -22.81 4.86
CA GLU A 274 3.24 -23.53 5.54
C GLU A 274 4.63 -23.00 5.17
N MET A 275 4.73 -22.11 4.17
CA MET A 275 6.00 -21.51 3.75
C MET A 275 6.35 -20.31 4.63
N SER A 276 7.64 -20.09 4.89
CA SER A 276 8.10 -18.84 5.49
C SER A 276 7.89 -17.68 4.52
N CYS A 277 7.50 -16.50 5.03
CA CYS A 277 7.50 -15.24 4.27
C CYS A 277 8.80 -15.05 3.46
N SER A 278 9.95 -15.38 4.06
CA SER A 278 11.28 -15.21 3.46
C SER A 278 11.59 -16.14 2.28
N SER A 279 10.80 -17.20 2.08
CA SER A 279 10.91 -18.06 0.91
C SER A 279 10.47 -17.36 -0.38
N CYS A 280 9.59 -16.36 -0.25
CA CYS A 280 9.05 -15.62 -1.39
C CYS A 280 9.50 -14.14 -1.41
N HIS A 281 9.61 -13.53 -0.23
CA HIS A 281 9.95 -12.12 -0.06
C HIS A 281 11.41 -11.95 0.35
N ASN A 282 12.10 -10.98 -0.26
CA ASN A 282 13.41 -10.54 0.22
C ASN A 282 13.25 -9.54 1.38
N VAL A 283 12.96 -10.06 2.56
CA VAL A 283 12.63 -9.25 3.74
C VAL A 283 13.80 -8.35 4.16
N SER A 284 15.04 -8.80 4.04
CA SER A 284 16.22 -7.99 4.41
C SER A 284 16.50 -6.83 3.46
N ALA A 285 15.97 -6.84 2.23
CA ALA A 285 16.09 -5.72 1.31
C ALA A 285 14.85 -4.80 1.30
N MET A 286 13.79 -5.16 2.02
CA MET A 286 12.47 -4.57 1.84
C MET A 286 12.36 -3.19 2.51
N VAL A 287 12.06 -2.18 1.70
CA VAL A 287 11.80 -0.82 2.14
C VAL A 287 10.42 -0.37 1.64
N THR A 288 9.54 0.05 2.53
CA THR A 288 8.14 0.40 2.18
C THR A 288 7.98 1.63 1.28
N THR A 289 9.04 2.41 1.08
CA THR A 289 9.06 3.52 0.11
C THR A 289 9.50 3.08 -1.28
N ASP A 290 10.17 1.94 -1.40
CA ASP A 290 10.64 1.38 -2.67
C ASP A 290 9.76 0.18 -3.07
N GLN A 291 8.95 0.34 -4.12
CA GLN A 291 8.08 -0.75 -4.61
C GLN A 291 8.88 -1.91 -5.20
N ASN A 292 10.10 -1.70 -5.69
CA ASN A 292 10.88 -2.76 -6.30
C ASN A 292 11.33 -3.79 -5.26
N THR A 293 11.74 -3.33 -4.08
CA THR A 293 12.16 -4.20 -2.98
C THR A 293 11.02 -5.04 -2.38
N ARG A 294 9.77 -4.61 -2.59
CA ARG A 294 8.57 -5.29 -2.10
C ARG A 294 7.98 -6.31 -3.08
N LYS A 295 8.45 -6.34 -4.34
CA LYS A 295 7.95 -7.27 -5.34
C LYS A 295 8.45 -8.68 -5.04
N VAL A 296 7.55 -9.66 -5.14
CA VAL A 296 7.93 -11.07 -5.22
C VAL A 296 8.49 -11.32 -6.62
N ALA A 297 9.71 -11.87 -6.68
CA ALA A 297 10.30 -12.27 -7.95
C ALA A 297 9.58 -13.52 -8.49
N ILE A 298 9.36 -13.59 -9.80
CA ILE A 298 8.72 -14.76 -10.43
C ILE A 298 9.52 -16.05 -10.21
N SER A 299 10.83 -15.94 -9.97
CA SER A 299 11.69 -17.06 -9.59
C SER A 299 11.27 -17.71 -8.28
N SER A 300 10.64 -16.98 -7.35
CA SER A 300 10.14 -17.56 -6.09
C SER A 300 8.99 -18.56 -6.34
N CYS A 301 8.34 -18.49 -7.50
CA CYS A 301 7.26 -19.40 -7.89
C CYS A 301 7.78 -20.64 -8.64
N ASN A 302 9.06 -20.69 -9.00
CA ASN A 302 9.58 -21.65 -9.97
C ASN A 302 9.49 -23.10 -9.49
N THR A 303 9.52 -23.34 -8.18
CA THR A 303 9.55 -24.70 -7.64
C THR A 303 8.23 -25.45 -7.89
N CYS A 304 7.11 -24.73 -8.07
CA CYS A 304 5.77 -25.33 -8.16
C CYS A 304 4.96 -24.88 -9.39
N HIS A 305 5.23 -23.68 -9.92
CA HIS A 305 4.39 -23.08 -10.97
C HIS A 305 5.11 -22.92 -12.32
N ILE A 306 6.41 -23.24 -12.38
CA ILE A 306 7.25 -23.10 -13.58
C ILE A 306 8.11 -24.35 -13.71
N THR A 307 7.79 -25.20 -14.68
CA THR A 307 8.46 -26.49 -14.88
C THR A 307 9.23 -26.49 -16.20
N ALA A 308 9.85 -27.62 -16.57
CA ALA A 308 10.52 -27.73 -17.87
C ALA A 308 9.51 -27.63 -19.02
N THR A 309 8.38 -28.34 -18.93
CA THR A 309 7.31 -28.33 -19.95
C THR A 309 5.93 -28.07 -19.35
N SER A 310 4.94 -27.73 -20.19
CA SER A 310 3.53 -27.62 -19.74
C SER A 310 2.98 -28.93 -19.18
N ASP A 311 3.48 -30.06 -19.68
CA ASP A 311 2.99 -31.40 -19.33
C ASP A 311 3.46 -31.82 -17.93
N ASP A 312 4.55 -31.23 -17.44
CA ASP A 312 5.06 -31.39 -16.08
C ASP A 312 4.25 -30.59 -15.04
N GLY A 313 3.17 -29.91 -15.45
CA GLY A 313 2.25 -29.19 -14.56
C GLY A 313 2.55 -27.70 -14.34
N GLY A 314 3.55 -27.13 -15.04
CA GLY A 314 3.90 -25.72 -14.95
C GLY A 314 2.82 -24.82 -15.57
N ILE A 315 2.08 -24.11 -14.71
CA ILE A 315 1.00 -23.23 -15.15
C ILE A 315 1.49 -22.06 -16.01
N LEU A 316 2.71 -21.56 -15.76
CA LEU A 316 3.31 -20.52 -16.59
C LEU A 316 3.69 -21.03 -17.98
N ASN A 317 4.19 -22.26 -18.07
CA ASN A 317 4.50 -22.95 -19.32
C ASN A 317 3.22 -23.12 -20.15
N PHE A 318 2.15 -23.61 -19.51
CA PHE A 318 0.84 -23.74 -20.14
C PHE A 318 0.35 -22.42 -20.74
N GLU A 319 0.39 -21.32 -19.98
CA GLU A 319 -0.04 -20.02 -20.50
C GLU A 319 0.77 -19.59 -21.72
N ILE A 320 2.09 -19.72 -21.67
CA ILE A 320 2.98 -19.34 -22.78
C ILE A 320 2.70 -20.19 -24.02
N ASP A 321 2.49 -21.49 -23.87
CA ASP A 321 2.17 -22.37 -24.99
C ASP A 321 0.79 -22.11 -25.59
N GLN A 322 -0.20 -21.74 -24.76
CA GLN A 322 -1.50 -21.28 -25.26
C GLN A 322 -1.39 -19.95 -26.00
N ARG A 323 -0.60 -18.98 -25.51
CA ARG A 323 -0.38 -17.71 -26.20
C ARG A 323 0.35 -17.87 -27.54
N LYS A 324 1.21 -18.89 -27.69
CA LYS A 324 1.82 -19.23 -29.00
C LYS A 324 0.78 -19.72 -30.01
N LYS A 325 -0.21 -20.50 -29.57
CA LYS A 325 -1.30 -21.03 -30.40
C LYS A 325 -2.36 -19.96 -30.70
N THR A 326 -2.72 -19.19 -29.67
CA THR A 326 -3.75 -18.16 -29.70
C THR A 326 -3.20 -16.90 -29.04
N PRO A 327 -2.69 -15.92 -29.81
CA PRO A 327 -2.05 -14.72 -29.25
C PRO A 327 -2.94 -13.87 -28.33
N THR A 328 -4.27 -14.02 -28.45
CA THR A 328 -5.27 -13.35 -27.61
C THR A 328 -5.65 -14.14 -26.37
N PHE A 329 -5.02 -15.29 -26.11
CA PHE A 329 -5.26 -16.08 -24.89
C PHE A 329 -4.91 -15.26 -23.65
N GLN A 330 -5.82 -15.28 -22.67
CA GLN A 330 -5.66 -14.60 -21.38
C GLN A 330 -5.79 -15.62 -20.26
N CYS A 331 -4.83 -15.61 -19.35
CA CYS A 331 -4.83 -16.43 -18.15
C CYS A 331 -4.94 -15.52 -16.93
N VAL A 332 -5.83 -15.87 -15.99
CA VAL A 332 -6.01 -15.12 -14.74
C VAL A 332 -5.61 -15.90 -13.50
N LYS A 333 -4.74 -16.92 -13.67
CA LYS A 333 -4.29 -17.77 -12.55
C LYS A 333 -3.35 -17.03 -11.60
N CYS A 334 -2.49 -16.15 -12.13
CA CYS A 334 -1.53 -15.37 -11.32
C CYS A 334 -1.79 -13.86 -11.37
N HIS A 335 -2.38 -13.37 -12.46
CA HIS A 335 -2.63 -11.95 -12.65
C HIS A 335 -3.99 -11.67 -13.25
N LEU A 336 -4.66 -10.62 -12.78
CA LEU A 336 -5.95 -10.17 -13.31
C LEU A 336 -5.75 -9.19 -14.45
N SER A 337 -5.49 -7.92 -14.15
CA SER A 337 -5.35 -6.89 -15.17
C SER A 337 -4.05 -7.09 -15.95
N PHE A 338 -2.97 -7.54 -15.30
CA PHE A 338 -1.70 -7.80 -16.00
C PHE A 338 -1.77 -9.03 -16.92
N GLY A 339 -2.68 -9.98 -16.67
CA GLY A 339 -2.89 -11.14 -17.53
C GLY A 339 -3.33 -10.75 -18.95
N THR A 340 -3.87 -9.54 -19.15
CA THR A 340 -4.24 -9.04 -20.49
C THR A 340 -3.07 -8.40 -21.24
N GLY A 341 -1.95 -8.15 -20.56
CA GLY A 341 -0.76 -7.51 -21.10
C GLY A 341 0.18 -8.48 -21.86
N PRO A 342 1.26 -7.94 -22.45
CA PRO A 342 2.33 -8.76 -23.02
C PRO A 342 3.08 -9.53 -21.93
N ILE A 343 3.60 -10.70 -22.29
CA ILE A 343 4.37 -11.56 -21.39
C ILE A 343 5.66 -10.83 -20.99
N PRO A 344 5.92 -10.59 -19.70
CA PRO A 344 7.15 -9.91 -19.28
C PRO A 344 8.39 -10.77 -19.53
N GLU A 345 9.52 -10.13 -19.84
CA GLU A 345 10.81 -10.81 -20.06
C GLU A 345 11.22 -11.69 -18.87
N SER A 346 10.89 -11.26 -17.64
CA SER A 346 11.16 -12.04 -16.42
C SER A 346 10.50 -13.43 -16.44
N HIS A 347 9.33 -13.56 -17.05
CA HIS A 347 8.60 -14.83 -17.14
C HIS A 347 9.25 -15.76 -18.18
N LEU A 348 9.68 -15.21 -19.32
CA LEU A 348 10.41 -15.96 -20.35
C LEU A 348 11.76 -16.47 -19.81
N LYS A 349 12.48 -15.63 -19.07
CA LYS A 349 13.73 -16.00 -18.39
C LYS A 349 13.51 -17.10 -17.35
N ALA A 350 12.43 -17.03 -16.58
CA ALA A 350 12.13 -18.05 -15.57
C ALA A 350 11.85 -19.42 -16.19
N ILE A 351 11.10 -19.49 -17.30
CA ILE A 351 10.91 -20.75 -18.04
C ILE A 351 12.22 -21.27 -18.59
N THR A 352 13.02 -20.40 -19.23
CA THR A 352 14.29 -20.81 -19.83
C THR A 352 15.24 -21.40 -18.78
N ALA A 353 15.27 -20.80 -17.58
CA ALA A 353 16.03 -21.32 -16.46
C ALA A 353 15.49 -22.67 -15.94
N ALA A 354 14.16 -22.86 -15.91
CA ALA A 354 13.54 -24.11 -15.49
C ALA A 354 13.74 -25.26 -16.50
N ALA A 355 13.88 -24.95 -17.79
CA ALA A 355 14.12 -25.94 -18.85
C ALA A 355 15.60 -26.33 -19.02
N GLY A 356 16.53 -25.60 -18.40
CA GLY A 356 17.98 -25.85 -18.44
C GLY A 356 18.54 -26.56 -17.20
N ASN A 357 17.69 -26.83 -16.21
CA ASN A 357 17.95 -27.77 -15.10
C ASN A 357 17.29 -29.12 -15.41
#